data_AF-A0A7I8C276-F1
#
_entry.id   AF-A0A7I8C276-F1
#
_cell.length_a   1.000
_cell.length_b   1.000
_cell.length_c   1.000
_cell.angle_alpha   90.00
_cell.angle_beta   90.00
_cell.angle_gamma   90.00
#
_symmetry.space_group_name_H-M   'P 1'
#
loop_
_entity.id
_entity.type
_entity.pdbx_description
1 polymer ?
#
loop_
_entity_poly.entity_id
_entity_poly.type
_entity_poly.pdbx_seq_one_letter_code
_entity_poly.pdbx_strand_id
1 'polypeptide(L)'
;MKNEKKSSALRPKADLARREDDLIALSDRDAVRAALADGLSGHLRIGMLFSQMMEKAIARYTAEHGDSRQNRQHVANAIYRYIEKEFGRTRAVVLLYIRCYQRFGDGAEFSKLTFRDMVLRLSDVKPAGAA
;
A
#
# COMPACT_ATOMS: atom_id res chain seq x y z
N MET A 1 38.90 14.25 32.92
CA MET A 1 37.51 14.32 32.42
C MET A 1 37.50 13.84 30.98
N LYS A 2 36.89 12.68 30.69
CA LYS A 2 36.82 12.10 29.35
C LYS A 2 35.55 12.58 28.67
N ASN A 3 35.71 13.36 27.60
CA ASN A 3 34.60 13.80 26.75
C ASN A 3 34.34 12.75 25.67
N GLU A 4 33.35 11.89 25.86
CA GLU A 4 32.85 11.01 24.81
C GLU A 4 31.76 11.72 24.00
N LYS A 5 32.18 12.55 23.05
CA LYS A 5 31.36 12.86 21.87
C LYS A 5 31.50 11.68 20.90
N LYS A 6 30.65 10.68 21.00
CA LYS A 6 30.48 9.68 19.93
C LYS A 6 29.27 10.04 19.08
N SER A 7 29.59 10.61 17.93
CA SER A 7 28.79 10.81 16.74
C SER A 7 27.64 9.82 16.58
N SER A 8 26.42 10.37 16.51
CA SER A 8 25.28 9.75 15.86
C SER A 8 25.66 9.51 14.39
N ALA A 9 26.10 8.30 14.10
CA ALA A 9 26.46 7.89 12.75
C ALA A 9 25.19 7.86 11.89
N LEU A 10 25.19 8.68 10.84
CA LEU A 10 24.28 8.58 9.71
C LEU A 10 24.25 7.12 9.25
N ARG A 11 23.14 6.41 9.45
CA ARG A 11 23.01 5.02 9.00
C ARG A 11 23.08 5.00 7.46
N PRO A 12 23.88 4.10 6.85
CA PRO A 12 24.06 4.08 5.41
C PRO A 12 22.74 3.77 4.69
N LYS A 13 22.44 4.51 3.62
CA LYS A 13 21.24 4.35 2.76
C LYS A 13 21.00 2.89 2.29
N ALA A 14 22.07 2.10 2.16
CA ALA A 14 21.99 0.70 1.76
C ALA A 14 21.26 -0.19 2.80
N ASP A 15 21.37 0.15 4.09
CA ASP A 15 20.72 -0.58 5.19
C ASP A 15 19.21 -0.29 5.25
N LEU A 16 18.82 0.92 4.81
CA LEU A 16 17.42 1.29 4.63
C LEU A 16 16.80 0.60 3.41
N ALA A 17 17.53 0.50 2.30
CA ALA A 17 17.04 -0.16 1.08
C ALA A 17 16.84 -1.67 1.26
N ARG A 18 17.75 -2.36 1.97
CA ARG A 18 17.55 -3.77 2.36
C ARG A 18 16.31 -3.96 3.23
N ARG A 19 16.05 -3.01 4.14
CA ARG A 19 14.83 -3.01 4.97
C ARG A 19 13.56 -2.74 4.17
N GLU A 20 13.61 -1.92 3.10
CA GLU A 20 12.44 -1.67 2.24
C GLU A 20 11.94 -2.96 1.58
N ASP A 21 12.85 -3.83 1.11
CA ASP A 21 12.48 -5.14 0.57
C ASP A 21 11.97 -6.09 1.67
N ASP A 22 12.39 -5.93 2.93
CA ASP A 22 11.87 -6.70 4.08
C ASP A 22 10.47 -6.23 4.56
N LEU A 23 9.96 -5.10 4.06
CA LEU A 23 8.66 -4.57 4.47
C LEU A 23 7.48 -5.41 3.96
N ILE A 24 7.67 -6.15 2.86
CA ILE A 24 6.62 -6.95 2.23
C ILE A 24 7.00 -8.43 2.31
N ALA A 25 6.18 -9.20 3.03
CA ALA A 25 6.33 -10.64 3.16
C ALA A 25 6.17 -11.35 1.80
N LEU A 26 6.91 -12.43 1.57
CA LEU A 26 6.83 -13.22 0.34
C LEU A 26 5.39 -13.68 0.04
N SER A 27 4.65 -14.11 1.06
CA SER A 27 3.26 -14.53 0.95
C SER A 27 2.33 -13.43 0.44
N ASP A 28 2.55 -12.16 0.85
CA ASP A 28 1.76 -11.04 0.34
C ASP A 28 2.05 -10.80 -1.14
N ARG A 29 3.30 -10.97 -1.58
CA ARG A 29 3.71 -10.85 -2.99
C ARG A 29 3.02 -11.91 -3.85
N ASP A 30 3.08 -13.16 -3.40
CA ASP A 30 2.49 -14.28 -4.14
C ASP A 30 0.96 -14.18 -4.20
N ALA A 31 0.33 -13.71 -3.13
CA ALA A 31 -1.11 -13.43 -3.12
C ALA A 31 -1.50 -12.35 -4.14
N VAL A 32 -0.71 -11.28 -4.26
CA VAL A 32 -0.93 -10.23 -5.27
C VAL A 32 -0.76 -10.78 -6.68
N ARG A 33 0.30 -11.58 -6.94
CA ARG A 33 0.52 -12.20 -8.25
C ARG A 33 -0.64 -13.10 -8.66
N ALA A 34 -1.11 -13.94 -7.74
CA ALA A 34 -2.27 -14.80 -7.97
C ALA A 34 -3.53 -13.97 -8.29
N ALA A 35 -3.81 -12.94 -7.48
CA ALA A 35 -4.97 -12.08 -7.71
C ALA A 35 -4.91 -11.29 -9.03
N LEU A 36 -3.71 -10.92 -9.49
CA LEU A 36 -3.50 -10.28 -10.78
C LEU A 36 -3.74 -11.23 -11.97
N ALA A 37 -3.56 -12.54 -11.77
CA ALA A 37 -3.86 -13.56 -12.78
C ALA A 37 -5.36 -13.92 -12.84
N ASP A 38 -6.12 -13.67 -11.77
CA ASP A 38 -7.52 -14.12 -11.60
C ASP A 38 -8.60 -13.34 -12.39
N GLY A 39 -8.24 -12.44 -13.31
CA GLY A 39 -9.20 -11.76 -14.19
C GLY A 39 -10.27 -10.90 -13.46
N LEU A 40 -11.54 -10.97 -13.92
CA LEU A 40 -12.63 -10.04 -13.54
C LEU A 40 -12.92 -9.98 -12.02
N SER A 41 -12.80 -11.10 -11.29
CA SER A 41 -13.11 -11.16 -9.84
C SER A 41 -11.92 -10.77 -8.95
N GLY A 42 -10.75 -10.51 -9.55
CA GLY A 42 -9.52 -10.21 -8.83
C GLY A 42 -9.44 -8.77 -8.31
N HIS A 43 -10.22 -7.83 -8.84
CA HIS A 43 -9.97 -6.40 -8.61
C HIS A 43 -10.19 -5.94 -7.16
N LEU A 44 -11.27 -6.38 -6.51
CA LEU A 44 -11.50 -6.09 -5.08
C LEU A 44 -10.45 -6.77 -4.21
N ARG A 45 -10.06 -8.01 -4.56
CA ARG A 45 -8.99 -8.75 -3.89
C ARG A 45 -7.65 -8.05 -4.02
N ILE A 46 -7.31 -7.51 -5.19
CA ILE A 46 -6.10 -6.71 -5.42
C ILE A 46 -6.12 -5.46 -4.53
N GLY A 47 -7.24 -4.74 -4.47
CA GLY A 47 -7.38 -3.57 -3.59
C GLY A 47 -7.22 -3.90 -2.11
N MET A 48 -7.83 -4.99 -1.65
CA MET A 48 -7.67 -5.52 -0.30
C MET A 48 -6.21 -5.84 0.01
N LEU A 49 -5.54 -6.60 -0.87
CA LEU A 49 -4.14 -6.99 -0.69
C LEU A 49 -3.21 -5.78 -0.65
N PHE A 50 -3.42 -4.79 -1.52
CA PHE A 50 -2.67 -3.53 -1.48
C PHE A 50 -2.89 -2.76 -0.17
N SER A 51 -4.12 -2.70 0.35
CA SER A 51 -4.41 -2.07 1.65
C SER A 51 -3.68 -2.80 2.78
N GLN A 52 -3.77 -4.13 2.82
CA GLN A 52 -3.14 -4.96 3.84
C GLN A 52 -1.62 -4.84 3.82
N MET A 53 -0.98 -4.86 2.65
CA MET A 53 0.47 -4.65 2.54
C MET A 53 0.87 -3.29 3.10
N MET A 54 0.12 -2.24 2.77
CA MET A 54 0.38 -0.88 3.26
C MET A 54 0.26 -0.81 4.79
N GLU A 55 -0.84 -1.33 5.34
CA GLU A 55 -1.12 -1.33 6.78
C GLU A 55 -0.07 -2.12 7.57
N LYS A 56 0.24 -3.34 7.13
CA LYS A 56 1.26 -4.20 7.76
C LYS A 56 2.63 -3.55 7.76
N ALA A 57 3.06 -3.03 6.61
CA ALA A 57 4.36 -2.39 6.47
C ALA A 57 4.49 -1.15 7.36
N ILE A 58 3.46 -0.29 7.36
CA ILE A 58 3.43 0.90 8.22
C ILE A 58 3.49 0.48 9.68
N ALA A 59 2.61 -0.44 10.11
CA ALA A 59 2.53 -0.87 11.50
C ALA A 59 3.87 -1.44 12.00
N ARG A 60 4.50 -2.33 11.22
CA ARG A 60 5.81 -2.90 11.55
C ARG A 60 6.88 -1.83 11.69
N TYR A 61 6.98 -0.94 10.71
CA TYR A 61 8.02 0.09 10.73
C TYR A 61 7.82 1.08 11.88
N THR A 62 6.59 1.53 12.12
CA THR A 62 6.29 2.50 13.20
C THR A 62 6.44 1.88 14.59
N ALA A 63 6.21 0.57 14.74
CA ALA A 63 6.48 -0.13 16.00
C ALA A 63 7.98 -0.08 16.37
N GLU A 64 8.87 -0.13 15.37
CA GLU A 64 10.32 -0.11 15.58
C GLU A 64 10.92 1.31 15.63
N HIS A 65 10.33 2.28 14.93
CA HIS A 65 10.93 3.61 14.70
C HIS A 65 10.10 4.79 15.23
N GLY A 66 8.99 4.50 15.92
CA GLY A 66 8.04 5.47 16.43
C GLY A 66 6.98 5.84 15.39
N ASP A 67 5.77 6.09 15.88
CA ASP A 67 4.62 6.43 15.04
C ASP A 67 4.54 7.94 14.76
N SER A 68 5.10 8.35 13.62
CA SER A 68 5.06 9.73 13.14
C SER A 68 4.53 9.80 11.71
N ARG A 69 3.91 10.92 11.35
CA ARG A 69 3.45 11.18 9.98
C ARG A 69 4.58 11.01 8.96
N GLN A 70 5.80 11.42 9.32
CA GLN A 70 6.98 11.29 8.46
C GLN A 70 7.34 9.82 8.22
N ASN A 71 7.34 8.99 9.27
CA ASN A 71 7.63 7.56 9.17
C ASN A 71 6.56 6.82 8.36
N ARG A 72 5.27 7.09 8.62
CA ARG A 72 4.18 6.52 7.81
C ARG A 72 4.31 6.90 6.34
N GLN A 73 4.61 8.16 6.04
CA GLN A 73 4.75 8.63 4.66
C GLN A 73 5.97 8.04 3.96
N HIS A 74 7.09 7.90 4.68
CA HIS A 74 8.30 7.27 4.19
C HIS A 74 8.02 5.83 3.75
N VAL A 75 7.39 5.04 4.62
CA VAL A 75 7.00 3.65 4.32
C VAL A 75 6.01 3.58 3.17
N ALA A 76 4.96 4.41 3.19
CA ALA A 76 3.99 4.42 2.11
C ALA A 76 4.64 4.69 0.74
N ASN A 77 5.58 5.62 0.68
CA ASN A 77 6.33 5.90 -0.54
C ASN A 77 7.20 4.70 -0.97
N ALA A 78 7.85 4.00 -0.03
CA ALA A 78 8.60 2.79 -0.34
C ALA A 78 7.71 1.68 -0.91
N ILE A 79 6.54 1.45 -0.31
CA ILE A 79 5.57 0.45 -0.77
C ILE A 79 5.05 0.78 -2.17
N TYR A 80 4.74 2.04 -2.47
CA TYR A 80 4.33 2.42 -3.82
C TYR A 80 5.43 2.17 -4.86
N ARG A 81 6.68 2.53 -4.55
CA ARG A 81 7.82 2.26 -5.45
C ARG A 81 8.01 0.77 -5.67
N TYR A 82 7.89 -0.02 -4.61
CA TYR A 82 7.96 -1.47 -4.69
C TYR A 82 6.87 -2.03 -5.62
N ILE A 83 5.60 -1.66 -5.40
CA ILE A 83 4.47 -2.16 -6.19
C ILE A 83 4.62 -1.77 -7.66
N GLU A 84 5.11 -0.56 -7.94
CA GLU A 84 5.37 -0.10 -9.30
C GLU A 84 6.46 -0.92 -9.98
N LYS A 85 7.58 -1.16 -9.29
CA LYS A 85 8.70 -1.98 -9.80
C LYS A 85 8.29 -3.44 -10.01
N GLU A 86 7.59 -4.02 -9.04
CA GLU A 86 7.31 -5.46 -8.99
C GLU A 86 6.10 -5.86 -9.83
N PHE A 87 5.03 -5.06 -9.80
CA PHE A 87 3.75 -5.40 -10.42
C PHE A 87 3.39 -4.47 -11.59
N GLY A 88 4.21 -3.47 -11.91
CA GLY A 88 3.93 -2.52 -12.98
C GLY A 88 2.65 -1.72 -12.72
N ARG A 89 2.37 -1.38 -11.46
CA ARG A 89 1.19 -0.59 -11.05
C ARG A 89 1.64 0.72 -10.43
N THR A 90 1.33 1.82 -11.11
CA THR A 90 1.66 3.16 -10.62
C THR A 90 0.92 3.45 -9.31
N ARG A 91 1.46 4.38 -8.51
CA ARG A 91 0.81 4.85 -7.27
C ARG A 91 -0.66 5.23 -7.45
N ALA A 92 -1.00 5.91 -8.56
CA ALA A 92 -2.37 6.32 -8.84
C ALA A 92 -3.31 5.11 -9.01
N VAL A 93 -2.85 4.08 -9.73
CA VAL A 93 -3.60 2.83 -9.93
C VAL A 93 -3.77 2.08 -8.62
N VAL A 94 -2.71 1.97 -7.80
CA VAL A 94 -2.78 1.32 -6.48
C VAL A 94 -3.81 2.01 -5.58
N LEU A 95 -3.78 3.34 -5.51
CA LEU A 95 -4.74 4.12 -4.75
C LEU A 95 -6.18 3.88 -5.23
N LEU A 96 -6.37 3.76 -6.54
CA LEU A 96 -7.68 3.51 -7.12
C LEU A 96 -8.20 2.11 -6.74
N TYR A 97 -7.35 1.08 -6.79
CA TYR A 97 -7.69 -0.26 -6.31
C TYR A 97 -8.10 -0.26 -4.83
N ILE A 98 -7.31 0.40 -3.97
CA ILE A 98 -7.62 0.49 -2.53
C ILE A 98 -8.97 1.19 -2.32
N ARG A 99 -9.24 2.29 -3.02
CA ARG A 99 -10.53 3.02 -2.93
C ARG A 99 -11.71 2.17 -3.39
N CYS A 100 -11.55 1.42 -4.50
CA CYS A 100 -12.58 0.49 -4.96
C CYS A 100 -12.87 -0.56 -3.88
N TYR A 101 -11.83 -1.15 -3.29
CA TYR A 101 -12.00 -2.10 -2.19
C TYR A 101 -12.70 -1.47 -0.97
N GLN A 102 -12.26 -0.30 -0.51
CA GLN A 102 -12.88 0.38 0.64
C GLN A 102 -14.34 0.75 0.40
N ARG A 103 -14.72 1.00 -0.86
CA ARG A 103 -16.09 1.41 -1.21
C ARG A 103 -17.02 0.23 -1.46
N PHE A 104 -16.52 -0.84 -2.09
CA PHE A 104 -17.34 -1.92 -2.63
C PHE A 104 -17.00 -3.30 -2.04
N GLY A 105 -15.98 -3.40 -1.18
CA GLY A 105 -15.45 -4.66 -0.66
C GLY A 105 -16.41 -5.44 0.22
N ASP A 106 -17.38 -4.76 0.85
CA ASP A 106 -18.36 -5.39 1.74
C ASP A 106 -19.66 -5.82 1.03
N GLY A 107 -19.86 -5.40 -0.23
CA GLY A 107 -21.08 -5.71 -0.99
C GLY A 107 -20.89 -6.93 -1.89
N ALA A 108 -21.57 -8.03 -1.58
CA ALA A 108 -21.53 -9.25 -2.40
C ALA A 108 -22.00 -9.01 -3.85
N GLU A 109 -22.89 -8.03 -4.05
CA GLU A 109 -23.39 -7.56 -5.34
C GLU A 109 -22.29 -6.94 -6.22
N PHE A 110 -21.19 -6.47 -5.65
CA PHE A 110 -20.10 -5.84 -6.38
C PHE A 110 -19.00 -6.80 -6.83
N SER A 111 -19.07 -8.06 -6.42
CA SER A 111 -18.12 -9.12 -6.80
C SER A 111 -18.03 -9.36 -8.31
N LYS A 112 -19.06 -8.95 -9.07
CA LYS A 112 -19.13 -9.10 -10.53
C LYS A 112 -18.73 -7.84 -11.31
N LEU A 113 -18.44 -6.73 -10.63
CA LEU A 113 -18.09 -5.49 -11.30
C LEU A 113 -16.68 -5.57 -11.88
N THR A 114 -16.52 -5.10 -13.11
CA THR A 114 -15.18 -4.87 -13.65
C THR A 114 -14.51 -3.71 -12.92
N PHE A 115 -13.18 -3.61 -13.03
CA PHE A 115 -12.47 -2.44 -12.52
C PHE A 115 -13.02 -1.13 -13.10
N ARG A 116 -13.37 -1.12 -14.40
CA ARG A 116 -13.96 0.04 -15.07
C ARG A 116 -15.29 0.43 -14.44
N ASP A 117 -16.17 -0.52 -14.17
CA ASP A 117 -17.49 -0.25 -13.57
C ASP A 117 -17.34 0.38 -12.18
N MET A 118 -16.41 -0.13 -11.37
CA MET A 118 -16.12 0.42 -10.04
C MET A 118 -15.59 1.86 -10.13
N VAL A 119 -14.70 2.15 -11.08
CA VAL A 119 -14.13 3.49 -11.27
C VAL A 119 -15.17 4.52 -11.72
N LEU A 120 -16.06 4.12 -12.63
CA LEU A 120 -17.19 4.98 -13.05
C LEU A 120 -18.08 5.32 -11.85
N ARG A 121 -18.46 4.31 -11.07
CA ARG A 121 -19.30 4.50 -9.87
C ARG A 121 -18.63 5.31 -8.76
N LEU A 122 -17.30 5.27 -8.65
CA LEU A 122 -16.57 6.16 -7.73
C LEU A 122 -16.66 7.63 -8.14
N SER A 123 -16.77 7.90 -9.44
CA SER A 123 -16.79 9.26 -10.00
C SER A 123 -18.20 9.87 -9.97
N ASP A 124 -19.23 9.04 -10.00
CA ASP A 124 -20.65 9.46 -9.96
C ASP A 124 -21.12 9.90 -8.56
N VAL A 125 -20.32 9.69 -7.51
CA VAL A 125 -20.64 10.14 -6.15
C VAL A 125 -20.26 11.62 -6.01
N LYS A 126 -21.23 12.49 -6.30
CA LYS A 126 -21.21 13.90 -5.89
C LYS A 126 -21.11 13.96 -4.35
N PRO A 127 -20.25 14.80 -3.74
CA PRO A 127 -20.24 14.94 -2.29
C PRO A 127 -21.62 15.45 -1.83
N ALA A 128 -22.32 14.63 -1.05
CA ALA A 128 -23.50 15.05 -0.31
C ALA A 128 -23.04 16.04 0.77
N GLY A 129 -22.97 17.33 0.42
CA GLY A 129 -22.49 18.37 1.33
C GLY A 129 -21.97 19.60 0.60
N ALA A 130 -22.78 20.17 -0.28
CA ALA A 130 -22.63 21.54 -0.76
C ALA A 130 -24.04 22.09 -1.01
N ALA A 131 -24.74 22.36 0.09
CA ALA A 131 -25.94 23.18 0.16
C ALA A 131 -25.73 24.17 1.30
#